data_AF-A0AAU5QGU1-F1
#
_entry.id   AF-A0AAU5QGU1-F1
#
_cell.length_a   1.000
_cell.length_b   1.000
_cell.length_c   1.000
_cell.angle_alpha   90.00
_cell.angle_beta   90.00
_cell.angle_gamma   90.00
#
_symmetry.space_group_name_H-M   'P 1'
#
loop_
_entity.id
_entity.type
_entity.pdbx_description
1 polymer ?
#
loop_
_entity_poly.entity_id
_entity_poly.type
_entity_poly.pdbx_seq_one_letter_code
_entity_poly.pdbx_strand_id
1 'polypeptide(L)'
;MTSSTPWARKTFGDLAGPLALAVPLCLARAHDRARSGHQGVHTQTLEAYGHGLHAVQYEELAAGLEHLPGATAVRLQARTVMIVSGQVIYPIRYAKTDVPVTAARLRRASGLRADLIRQHGPDPRQGELDLGLDEGTDGEVHPDLAQLPPDVGLVLVAYACSMSRGVIRLEWGSAELSREDRYLIWHHHEPLTVPGGAAEGSF
;
A
#
# COMPACT_ATOMS: atom_id res chain seq x y z
N MET A 1 22.92 -2.70 -7.01
CA MET A 1 21.79 -2.57 -7.96
C MET A 1 20.79 -3.65 -7.61
N THR A 2 19.64 -3.31 -7.05
CA THR A 2 18.53 -4.26 -6.90
C THR A 2 18.03 -4.59 -8.30
N SER A 3 18.30 -5.80 -8.78
CA SER A 3 17.71 -6.30 -10.02
C SER A 3 16.21 -6.28 -9.85
N SER A 4 15.50 -5.54 -10.72
CA SER A 4 14.04 -5.62 -10.76
C SER A 4 13.60 -7.06 -11.05
N THR A 5 12.45 -7.48 -10.54
CA THR A 5 11.91 -8.80 -10.87
C THR A 5 11.24 -8.76 -12.25
N PRO A 6 10.96 -9.91 -12.88
CA PRO A 6 10.18 -9.95 -14.13
C PRO A 6 8.80 -9.30 -13.98
N TRP A 7 8.13 -9.51 -12.84
CA TRP A 7 6.84 -8.88 -12.56
C TRP A 7 6.97 -7.35 -12.49
N ALA A 8 7.92 -6.83 -11.72
CA ALA A 8 8.10 -5.38 -11.58
C ALA A 8 8.41 -4.70 -12.91
N ARG A 9 9.24 -5.33 -13.76
CA ARG A 9 9.50 -4.83 -15.13
C ARG A 9 8.26 -4.85 -16.01
N LYS A 10 7.43 -5.89 -15.91
CA LYS A 10 6.16 -5.95 -16.66
C LYS A 10 5.20 -4.86 -16.20
N THR A 11 5.10 -4.62 -14.90
CA THR A 11 4.17 -3.66 -14.28
C THR A 11 4.61 -2.21 -14.48
N PHE A 12 5.90 -1.91 -14.34
CA PHE A 12 6.40 -0.53 -14.30
C PHE A 12 7.35 -0.15 -15.43
N GLY A 13 7.77 -1.11 -16.26
CA GLY A 13 8.79 -0.88 -17.30
C GLY A 13 10.12 -0.45 -16.69
N ASP A 14 10.71 0.58 -17.28
CA ASP A 14 12.01 1.14 -16.85
C ASP A 14 11.95 1.77 -15.45
N LEU A 15 10.76 2.12 -14.95
CA LEU A 15 10.57 2.67 -13.61
C LEU A 15 10.59 1.62 -12.49
N ALA A 16 10.64 0.34 -12.82
CA ALA A 16 10.67 -0.75 -11.82
C ALA A 16 11.83 -0.60 -10.81
N GLY A 17 13.04 -0.34 -11.32
CA GLY A 17 14.23 -0.13 -10.47
C GLY A 17 14.14 1.15 -9.63
N PRO A 18 13.89 2.32 -10.23
CA PRO A 18 13.67 3.57 -9.51
C PRO A 18 12.60 3.47 -8.41
N LEU A 19 11.44 2.87 -8.70
CA LEU A 19 10.36 2.70 -7.72
C LEU A 19 10.76 1.76 -6.57
N ALA A 20 11.43 0.65 -6.88
CA ALA A 20 11.89 -0.31 -5.86
C ALA A 20 12.91 0.32 -4.89
N LEU A 21 13.58 1.40 -5.29
CA LEU A 21 14.46 2.20 -4.42
C LEU A 21 13.72 3.33 -3.70
N ALA A 22 12.85 4.05 -4.41
CA ALA A 22 12.19 5.24 -3.89
C ALA A 22 11.11 4.92 -2.86
N VAL A 23 10.26 3.92 -3.12
CA VAL A 23 9.13 3.56 -2.24
C VAL A 23 9.58 3.22 -0.81
N PRO A 24 10.60 2.36 -0.59
CA PRO A 24 11.11 2.09 0.76
C PRO A 24 11.65 3.33 1.47
N LEU A 25 12.38 4.19 0.74
CA LEU A 25 12.92 5.44 1.29
C LEU A 25 11.81 6.39 1.75
N CYS A 26 10.74 6.52 0.97
CA CYS A 26 9.59 7.34 1.32
C CYS A 26 8.91 6.84 2.60
N LEU A 27 8.70 5.52 2.73
CA LEU A 27 8.07 4.94 3.90
C LEU A 27 8.95 5.00 5.16
N ALA A 28 10.28 4.89 5.01
CA ALA A 28 11.21 5.10 6.10
C ALA A 28 11.16 6.56 6.60
N ARG A 29 11.17 7.55 5.69
CA ARG A 29 11.01 8.97 6.03
C ARG A 29 9.65 9.26 6.68
N ALA A 30 8.59 8.63 6.19
CA ALA A 30 7.25 8.76 6.77
C ALA A 30 7.22 8.25 8.21
N HIS A 31 7.88 7.12 8.48
CA HIS A 31 8.09 6.63 9.84
C HIS A 31 8.84 7.65 10.71
N ASP A 32 9.98 8.16 10.23
CA ASP A 32 10.81 9.11 11.00
C ASP A 32 10.08 10.41 11.32
N ARG A 33 9.32 10.95 10.36
CA ARG A 33 8.47 12.13 10.54
C ARG A 33 7.39 11.87 11.59
N ALA A 34 6.69 10.74 11.49
CA ALA A 34 5.63 10.38 12.44
C ALA A 34 6.18 10.13 13.85
N ARG A 35 7.35 9.49 13.96
CA ARG A 35 8.05 9.26 15.24
C ARG A 35 8.47 10.57 15.89
N SER A 36 9.09 11.47 15.12
CA SER A 36 9.51 12.79 15.60
C SER A 36 8.31 13.61 16.07
N GLY A 37 7.22 13.63 15.30
CA GLY A 37 5.98 14.31 15.68
C GLY A 37 5.36 13.76 16.97
N HIS A 38 5.36 12.43 17.13
CA HIS A 38 4.90 11.81 18.37
C HIS A 38 5.78 12.16 19.58
N GLN A 39 7.11 12.16 19.41
CA GLN A 39 8.04 12.52 20.48
C GLN A 39 7.82 13.97 20.97
N GLY A 40 7.46 14.88 20.07
CA GLY A 40 7.20 16.29 20.44
C GLY A 40 5.91 16.51 21.25
N VAL A 41 4.90 15.64 21.12
CA VAL A 41 3.63 15.78 21.87
C VAL A 41 3.65 15.14 23.26
N HIS A 42 4.68 14.35 23.58
CA HIS A 42 4.89 13.72 24.90
C HIS A 42 3.67 12.99 25.51
N THR A 43 2.81 12.40 24.68
CA THR A 43 1.70 11.56 25.13
C THR A 43 2.15 10.11 25.31
N GLN A 44 1.49 9.39 26.22
CA GLN A 44 1.70 7.94 26.40
C GLN A 44 0.98 7.10 25.34
N THR A 45 -0.04 7.65 24.65
CA THR A 45 -0.79 6.91 23.64
C THR A 45 -0.14 7.02 22.26
N LEU A 46 -0.14 5.92 21.49
CA LEU A 46 0.41 5.93 20.13
C LEU A 46 -0.51 6.60 19.09
N GLU A 47 -1.53 7.35 19.52
CA GLU A 47 -2.49 8.02 18.63
C GLU A 47 -1.79 9.02 17.72
N ALA A 48 -0.93 9.89 18.28
CA ALA A 48 -0.18 10.87 17.49
C ALA A 48 0.73 10.21 16.45
N TYR A 49 1.37 9.10 16.82
CA TYR A 49 2.21 8.33 15.89
C TYR A 49 1.36 7.68 14.79
N GLY A 50 0.27 7.00 15.14
CA GLY A 50 -0.59 6.29 14.21
C GLY A 50 -1.26 7.21 13.19
N HIS A 51 -1.86 8.29 13.67
CA HIS A 51 -2.50 9.30 12.81
C HIS A 51 -1.48 10.07 11.97
N GLY A 52 -0.35 10.45 12.58
CA GLY A 52 0.76 11.08 11.86
C GLY A 52 1.26 10.20 10.72
N LEU A 53 1.61 8.94 11.00
CA LEU A 53 2.11 7.99 10.00
C LEU A 53 1.10 7.79 8.86
N HIS A 54 -0.18 7.67 9.17
CA HIS A 54 -1.22 7.51 8.16
C HIS A 54 -1.32 8.72 7.21
N ALA A 55 -1.05 9.94 7.68
CA ALA A 55 -1.01 11.13 6.82
C ALA A 55 0.30 11.19 6.02
N VAL A 56 1.44 11.17 6.71
CA VAL A 56 2.74 11.46 6.09
C VAL A 56 3.22 10.37 5.13
N GLN A 57 2.73 9.12 5.21
CA GLN A 57 3.04 8.10 4.21
C GLN A 57 2.65 8.52 2.79
N TYR A 58 1.52 9.23 2.64
CA TYR A 58 1.06 9.71 1.34
C TYR A 58 1.86 10.94 0.89
N GLU A 59 2.20 11.82 1.82
CA GLU A 59 3.00 13.01 1.54
C GLU A 59 4.42 12.64 1.08
N GLU A 60 5.07 11.69 1.77
CA GLU A 60 6.41 11.22 1.40
C GLU A 60 6.41 10.47 0.07
N LEU A 61 5.39 9.64 -0.20
CA LEU A 61 5.25 9.01 -1.51
C LEU A 61 5.00 10.04 -2.61
N ALA A 62 4.20 11.07 -2.36
CA ALA A 62 3.97 12.13 -3.33
C ALA A 62 5.28 12.88 -3.65
N ALA A 63 5.97 13.37 -2.62
CA ALA A 63 7.23 14.10 -2.78
C ALA A 63 8.35 13.23 -3.37
N GLY A 64 8.41 11.94 -3.03
CA GLY A 64 9.47 11.06 -3.51
C GLY A 64 9.26 10.53 -4.93
N LEU A 65 8.02 10.54 -5.43
CA LEU A 65 7.68 9.97 -6.74
C LEU A 65 7.32 11.02 -7.79
N GLU A 66 7.06 12.28 -7.41
CA GLU A 66 6.63 13.35 -8.34
C GLU A 66 7.60 13.63 -9.49
N HIS A 67 8.89 13.35 -9.31
CA HIS A 67 9.91 13.57 -10.33
C HIS A 67 10.04 12.41 -11.32
N LEU A 68 9.36 11.29 -11.10
CA LEU A 68 9.42 10.17 -12.03
C LEU A 68 8.67 10.49 -13.33
N PRO A 69 9.21 10.14 -14.50
CA PRO A 69 8.53 10.34 -15.78
C PRO A 69 7.10 9.76 -15.79
N GLY A 70 6.12 10.58 -16.14
CA GLY A 70 4.71 10.16 -16.20
C GLY A 70 4.03 9.94 -14.85
N ALA A 71 4.67 10.31 -13.73
CA ALA A 71 4.02 10.30 -12.43
C ALA A 71 2.91 11.36 -12.35
N THR A 72 1.73 10.96 -11.88
CA THR A 72 0.57 11.87 -11.69
C THR A 72 0.08 11.79 -10.26
N ALA A 73 -0.16 12.95 -9.65
CA ALA A 73 -0.76 13.06 -8.33
C ALA A 73 -2.29 13.16 -8.44
N VAL A 74 -3.02 12.29 -7.73
CA VAL A 74 -4.49 12.32 -7.65
C VAL A 74 -4.93 12.43 -6.19
N ARG A 75 -5.92 13.26 -5.91
CA ARG A 75 -6.43 13.47 -4.55
C ARG A 75 -7.64 12.58 -4.27
N LEU A 76 -7.49 11.63 -3.34
CA LEU A 76 -8.53 10.74 -2.83
C LEU A 76 -8.71 10.97 -1.33
N GLN A 77 -9.93 11.32 -0.90
CA GLN A 77 -10.32 11.54 0.51
C GLN A 77 -9.33 12.44 1.27
N ALA A 78 -9.00 13.58 0.66
CA ALA A 78 -8.01 14.54 1.15
C ALA A 78 -6.58 13.98 1.32
N ARG A 79 -6.22 12.92 0.60
CA ARG A 79 -4.87 12.36 0.51
C ARG A 79 -4.41 12.35 -0.94
N THR A 80 -3.13 12.60 -1.18
CA THR A 80 -2.55 12.52 -2.51
C THR A 80 -1.99 11.12 -2.71
N VAL A 81 -2.50 10.39 -3.69
CA VAL A 81 -1.91 9.13 -4.17
C VAL A 81 -1.17 9.39 -5.47
N MET A 82 -0.14 8.57 -5.74
CA MET A 82 0.65 8.67 -6.95
C MET A 82 0.26 7.58 -7.92
N ILE A 83 0.03 7.96 -9.18
CA ILE A 83 -0.08 7.06 -10.32
C ILE A 83 1.26 7.06 -11.04
N VAL A 84 1.89 5.89 -11.19
CA VAL A 84 3.15 5.72 -11.93
C VAL A 84 3.01 4.51 -12.85
N SER A 85 3.35 4.66 -14.13
CA SER A 85 3.16 3.62 -15.16
C SER A 85 1.72 3.06 -15.19
N GLY A 86 0.72 3.93 -15.01
CA GLY A 86 -0.69 3.52 -14.98
C GLY A 86 -1.11 2.73 -13.74
N GLN A 87 -0.30 2.73 -12.67
CA GLN A 87 -0.60 2.05 -11.40
C GLN A 87 -0.72 3.05 -10.25
N VAL A 88 -1.82 2.99 -9.51
CA VAL A 88 -1.93 3.66 -8.20
C VAL A 88 -0.98 2.96 -7.22
N ILE A 89 -0.06 3.71 -6.63
CA ILE A 89 0.84 3.23 -5.57
C ILE A 89 0.18 3.49 -4.22
N TYR A 90 -0.38 2.45 -3.60
CA TYR A 90 -1.23 2.60 -2.42
C TYR A 90 -0.62 1.98 -1.14
N PRO A 91 -0.21 2.79 -0.14
CA PRO A 91 0.42 2.28 1.08
C PRO A 91 -0.58 1.72 2.10
N ILE A 92 -0.32 0.52 2.61
CA ILE A 92 -1.11 -0.11 3.67
C ILE A 92 -0.19 -0.60 4.79
N ARG A 93 -0.28 0.04 5.96
CA ARG A 93 0.29 -0.53 7.19
C ARG A 93 -0.61 -1.68 7.67
N TYR A 94 -0.16 -2.92 7.49
CA TYR A 94 -0.96 -4.09 7.84
C TYR A 94 -0.62 -4.66 9.23
N ALA A 95 0.59 -4.43 9.72
CA ALA A 95 1.05 -4.98 11.00
C ALA A 95 1.93 -4.02 11.81
N LYS A 96 2.04 -4.31 13.11
CA LYS A 96 2.96 -3.66 14.05
C LYS A 96 4.17 -4.53 14.41
N THR A 97 4.16 -5.78 13.96
CA THR A 97 5.13 -6.84 14.26
C THR A 97 5.56 -7.49 12.96
N ASP A 98 6.62 -8.30 13.01
CA ASP A 98 7.09 -9.06 11.86
C ASP A 98 6.17 -10.26 11.62
N VAL A 99 5.25 -10.11 10.67
CA VAL A 99 4.33 -11.17 10.23
C VAL A 99 4.27 -11.11 8.71
N PRO A 100 4.08 -12.25 8.02
CA PRO A 100 4.07 -12.29 6.56
C PRO A 100 2.95 -11.43 5.98
N VAL A 101 3.16 -10.89 4.76
CA VAL A 101 2.16 -10.06 4.08
C VAL A 101 0.85 -10.81 3.77
N THR A 102 0.90 -12.14 3.70
CA THR A 102 -0.27 -13.01 3.54
C THR A 102 -1.22 -12.97 4.75
N ALA A 103 -0.77 -12.47 5.90
CA ALA A 103 -1.63 -12.19 7.06
C ALA A 103 -2.31 -10.81 6.99
N ALA A 104 -2.05 -10.02 5.93
CA ALA A 104 -2.61 -8.68 5.78
C ALA A 104 -4.14 -8.75 5.58
N ARG A 105 -4.84 -7.92 6.35
CA ARG A 105 -6.30 -7.77 6.28
C ARG A 105 -6.70 -6.32 6.47
N LEU A 106 -7.79 -5.91 5.85
CA LEU A 106 -8.35 -4.59 6.10
C LEU A 106 -9.03 -4.53 7.47
N ARG A 107 -9.01 -3.32 8.07
CA ARG A 107 -9.77 -3.04 9.29
C ARG A 107 -11.29 -3.11 9.04
N ARG A 108 -11.73 -2.72 7.84
CA ARG A 108 -13.14 -2.74 7.39
C ARG A 108 -13.20 -3.26 5.96
N ALA A 109 -14.27 -3.98 5.65
CA ALA A 109 -14.57 -4.46 4.29
C ALA A 109 -15.24 -3.40 3.40
N SER A 110 -15.23 -2.13 3.82
CA SER A 110 -15.98 -1.04 3.21
C SER A 110 -15.21 0.29 3.26
N GLY A 111 -15.64 1.22 2.41
CA GLY A 111 -15.05 2.54 2.22
C GLY A 111 -13.86 2.53 1.27
N LEU A 112 -13.25 3.71 1.08
CA LEU A 112 -12.27 3.97 0.01
C LEU A 112 -11.25 2.85 -0.23
N ARG A 113 -10.64 2.28 0.82
CA ARG A 113 -9.64 1.21 0.67
C ARG A 113 -10.21 -0.07 0.08
N ALA A 114 -11.38 -0.48 0.56
CA ALA A 114 -12.01 -1.69 0.08
C ALA A 114 -12.50 -1.51 -1.35
N ASP A 115 -13.10 -0.36 -1.64
CA ASP A 115 -13.62 -0.04 -2.97
C ASP A 115 -12.49 0.11 -3.99
N LEU A 116 -11.37 0.75 -3.61
CA LEU A 116 -10.17 0.87 -4.45
C LEU A 116 -9.63 -0.51 -4.86
N ILE A 117 -9.53 -1.44 -3.90
CA ILE A 117 -9.03 -2.80 -4.18
C ILE A 117 -10.02 -3.59 -5.03
N ARG A 118 -11.33 -3.46 -4.80
CA ARG A 118 -12.34 -4.16 -5.60
C ARG A 118 -12.42 -3.64 -7.03
N GLN A 119 -12.21 -2.35 -7.26
CA GLN A 119 -12.33 -1.75 -8.59
C GLN A 119 -11.04 -1.82 -9.42
N HIS A 120 -9.89 -1.66 -8.78
CA HIS A 120 -8.61 -1.53 -9.48
C HIS A 120 -7.60 -2.63 -9.15
N GLY A 121 -7.94 -3.52 -8.20
CA GLY A 121 -7.20 -4.74 -7.94
C GLY A 121 -7.48 -5.83 -9.00
N PRO A 122 -6.78 -6.97 -8.90
CA PRO A 122 -7.03 -8.10 -9.79
C PRO A 122 -8.41 -8.72 -9.52
N ASP A 123 -8.96 -9.39 -10.54
CA ASP A 123 -10.20 -10.16 -10.42
C ASP A 123 -10.07 -11.28 -9.37
N PRO A 124 -11.16 -11.61 -8.64
CA PRO A 124 -11.20 -12.72 -7.69
C PRO A 124 -10.69 -14.06 -8.27
N ARG A 125 -9.74 -14.72 -7.60
CA ARG A 125 -9.21 -16.05 -8.01
C ARG A 125 -10.22 -17.16 -7.85
N GLN A 126 -11.06 -17.05 -6.83
CA GLN A 126 -12.18 -17.97 -6.62
C GLN A 126 -13.39 -17.32 -7.26
N GLY A 127 -13.93 -17.98 -8.30
CA GLY A 127 -15.18 -17.55 -8.92
C GLY A 127 -16.30 -17.49 -7.89
N GLU A 128 -17.24 -16.58 -8.09
CA GLU A 128 -18.42 -16.45 -7.24
C GLU A 128 -19.11 -17.81 -7.14
N LEU A 129 -19.09 -18.40 -5.94
CA LEU A 129 -20.06 -19.42 -5.59
C LEU A 129 -21.40 -18.69 -5.53
N ASP A 130 -22.13 -18.68 -6.65
CA ASP A 130 -23.51 -18.18 -6.70
C ASP A 130 -24.38 -19.12 -5.87
N LEU A 131 -24.44 -18.85 -4.57
CA LEU A 131 -25.27 -19.57 -3.61
C LEU A 131 -26.72 -19.05 -3.62
N GLY A 132 -27.10 -18.20 -4.58
CA GLY A 132 -28.42 -17.54 -4.59
C GLY A 132 -28.67 -16.67 -3.36
N LEU A 133 -27.62 -16.36 -2.60
CA LEU A 133 -27.64 -15.39 -1.53
C LEU A 133 -27.27 -14.06 -2.18
N ASP A 134 -28.26 -13.19 -2.31
CA ASP A 134 -28.07 -11.77 -2.61
C ASP A 134 -27.31 -11.12 -1.43
N GLU A 135 -26.02 -11.42 -1.32
CA GLU A 135 -25.13 -10.79 -0.37
C GLU A 135 -24.78 -9.42 -0.95
N GLY A 136 -25.69 -8.47 -0.68
CA GLY A 136 -25.61 -7.08 -1.11
C GLY A 136 -24.19 -6.54 -1.09
N THR A 137 -23.58 -6.47 -2.27
CA THR A 137 -22.38 -5.68 -2.53
C THR A 137 -22.72 -4.37 -3.24
N ASP A 138 -23.98 -3.94 -3.17
CA ASP A 138 -24.44 -2.61 -3.56
C ASP A 138 -24.18 -1.58 -2.46
N GLY A 139 -22.94 -1.53 -1.97
CA GLY A 139 -22.45 -0.32 -1.33
C GLY A 139 -22.14 0.69 -2.42
N GLU A 140 -22.67 1.92 -2.31
CA GLU A 140 -22.25 3.00 -3.21
C GLU A 140 -20.72 3.11 -3.16
N VAL A 141 -20.10 2.95 -4.34
CA VAL A 141 -18.67 3.11 -4.55
C VAL A 141 -18.26 4.48 -4.03
N HIS A 142 -17.16 4.53 -3.26
CA HIS A 142 -16.65 5.80 -2.77
C HIS A 142 -16.45 6.82 -3.91
N PRO A 143 -17.09 8.01 -3.86
CA PRO A 143 -17.18 8.93 -5.01
C PRO A 143 -15.82 9.46 -5.49
N ASP A 144 -14.84 9.56 -4.58
CA ASP A 144 -13.48 9.96 -4.95
C ASP A 144 -12.79 9.02 -5.94
N LEU A 145 -13.24 7.76 -6.08
CA LEU A 145 -12.68 6.84 -7.08
C LEU A 145 -12.98 7.30 -8.51
N ALA A 146 -14.02 8.10 -8.75
CA ALA A 146 -14.27 8.71 -10.05
C ALA A 146 -13.17 9.68 -10.52
N GLN A 147 -12.25 10.06 -9.63
CA GLN A 147 -11.07 10.87 -9.97
C GLN A 147 -9.92 10.05 -10.56
N LEU A 148 -10.01 8.72 -10.50
CA LEU A 148 -9.01 7.83 -11.08
C LEU A 148 -9.34 7.53 -12.55
N PRO A 149 -8.31 7.37 -13.42
CA PRO A 149 -8.53 6.86 -14.76
C PRO A 149 -9.22 5.49 -14.71
N PRO A 150 -10.22 5.21 -15.57
CA PRO A 150 -10.98 3.96 -15.53
C PRO A 150 -10.12 2.69 -15.68
N ASP A 151 -9.02 2.78 -16.41
CA ASP A 151 -8.08 1.70 -16.70
C ASP A 151 -6.85 1.67 -15.78
N VAL A 152 -6.82 2.50 -14.73
CA VAL A 152 -5.70 2.50 -13.80
C VAL A 152 -5.67 1.18 -13.02
N GLY A 153 -4.48 0.58 -12.93
CA GLY A 153 -4.25 -0.55 -12.06
C GLY A 153 -3.91 -0.13 -10.63
N LEU A 154 -3.86 -1.10 -9.71
CA LEU A 154 -3.50 -0.90 -8.33
C LEU A 154 -2.31 -1.76 -7.93
N VAL A 155 -1.30 -1.12 -7.34
CA VAL A 155 -0.23 -1.80 -6.62
C VAL A 155 -0.30 -1.42 -5.15
N LEU A 156 -0.55 -2.44 -4.32
CA LEU A 156 -0.52 -2.29 -2.88
C LEU A 156 0.93 -2.31 -2.42
N VAL A 157 1.29 -1.33 -1.58
CA VAL A 157 2.56 -1.28 -0.87
C VAL A 157 2.29 -1.61 0.59
N ALA A 158 2.35 -2.89 0.91
CA ALA A 158 2.01 -3.40 2.23
C ALA A 158 3.26 -3.44 3.13
N TYR A 159 3.15 -2.85 4.32
CA TYR A 159 4.27 -2.77 5.24
C TYR A 159 3.89 -3.03 6.71
N ALA A 160 4.80 -3.71 7.40
CA ALA A 160 4.77 -3.85 8.86
C ALA A 160 5.69 -2.80 9.46
N CYS A 161 5.18 -2.05 10.44
CA CYS A 161 5.94 -0.97 11.05
C CYS A 161 5.55 -0.74 12.50
N SER A 162 6.54 -0.46 13.36
CA SER A 162 6.32 -0.06 14.75
C SER A 162 7.07 1.24 15.05
N MET A 163 6.63 1.94 16.11
CA MET A 163 7.29 3.18 16.52
C MET A 163 8.76 2.94 16.93
N SER A 164 9.07 1.80 17.54
CA SER A 164 10.41 1.49 18.06
C SER A 164 11.35 0.87 17.03
N ARG A 165 10.81 0.12 16.05
CA ARG A 165 11.61 -0.66 15.09
C ARG A 165 11.64 -0.07 13.67
N GLY A 166 10.88 0.98 13.40
CA GLY A 166 10.76 1.49 12.03
C GLY A 166 9.93 0.57 11.13
N VAL A 167 10.24 0.59 9.84
CA VAL A 167 9.68 -0.33 8.85
C VAL A 167 10.38 -1.68 9.02
N ILE A 168 9.61 -2.69 9.40
CA ILE A 168 10.10 -4.04 9.71
C ILE A 168 10.08 -4.91 8.46
N ARG A 169 8.98 -4.83 7.69
CA ARG A 169 8.77 -5.58 6.46
C ARG A 169 8.05 -4.69 5.46
N LEU A 170 8.40 -4.83 4.19
CA LEU A 170 7.83 -4.07 3.10
C LEU A 170 7.76 -4.95 1.86
N GLU A 171 6.56 -5.08 1.32
CA GLU A 171 6.30 -5.81 0.08
C GLU A 171 5.36 -5.00 -0.79
N TRP A 172 5.44 -5.22 -2.08
CA TRP A 172 4.48 -4.68 -3.04
C TRP A 172 3.90 -5.77 -3.92
N GLY A 173 2.75 -5.49 -4.51
CA GLY A 173 2.11 -6.45 -5.39
C GLY A 173 0.66 -6.15 -5.69
N SER A 174 0.02 -7.13 -6.33
CA SER A 174 -1.40 -7.13 -6.63
C SER A 174 -2.12 -8.10 -5.70
N ALA A 175 -3.21 -7.63 -5.09
CA ALA A 175 -4.05 -8.45 -4.23
C ALA A 175 -5.51 -8.07 -4.42
N GLU A 176 -6.36 -9.10 -4.41
CA GLU A 176 -7.80 -8.92 -4.28
C GLU A 176 -8.17 -8.81 -2.79
N LEU A 177 -9.34 -8.24 -2.52
CA LEU A 177 -9.94 -8.25 -1.18
C LEU A 177 -10.95 -9.38 -1.08
N SER A 178 -10.73 -10.32 -0.17
CA SER A 178 -11.70 -11.37 0.15
C SER A 178 -13.04 -10.75 0.55
N ARG A 179 -14.12 -11.23 -0.08
CA ARG A 179 -15.49 -10.78 0.19
C ARG A 179 -15.95 -11.17 1.60
N GLU A 180 -15.45 -12.29 2.13
CA GLU A 180 -15.94 -12.89 3.38
C GLU A 180 -15.21 -12.36 4.63
N ASP A 181 -13.88 -12.27 4.60
CA ASP A 181 -13.06 -12.20 5.82
C ASP A 181 -12.07 -11.02 5.87
N ARG A 182 -12.11 -10.14 4.87
CA ARG A 182 -11.29 -8.92 4.73
C ARG A 182 -9.80 -9.16 4.50
N TYR A 183 -9.38 -10.39 4.27
CA TYR A 183 -7.99 -10.69 3.96
C TYR A 183 -7.64 -10.20 2.55
N LEU A 184 -6.37 -9.84 2.38
CA LEU A 184 -5.80 -9.59 1.07
C LEU A 184 -5.26 -10.91 0.53
N ILE A 185 -5.85 -11.37 -0.59
CA ILE A 185 -5.39 -12.56 -1.29
C ILE A 185 -4.42 -12.10 -2.38
N TRP A 186 -3.13 -12.34 -2.17
CA TRP A 186 -2.08 -11.88 -3.06
C TRP A 186 -2.00 -12.75 -4.31
N HIS A 187 -2.14 -12.12 -5.48
CA HIS A 187 -1.89 -12.75 -6.78
C HIS A 187 -0.40 -12.78 -7.08
N HIS A 188 0.27 -11.67 -6.76
CA HIS A 188 1.71 -11.53 -6.77
C HIS A 188 2.12 -10.64 -5.61
N HIS A 189 3.21 -10.98 -4.94
CA HIS A 189 3.89 -10.07 -4.04
C HIS A 189 5.38 -10.37 -4.04
N GLU A 190 6.19 -9.34 -3.80
CA GLU A 190 7.63 -9.48 -3.67
C GLU A 190 8.19 -8.44 -2.70
N PRO A 191 9.30 -8.76 -2.02
CA PRO A 191 9.90 -7.87 -1.04
C PRO A 191 10.55 -6.65 -1.69
N LEU A 192 10.41 -5.51 -1.03
CA LEU A 192 11.23 -4.34 -1.29
C LEU A 192 12.27 -4.19 -0.19
N THR A 193 13.52 -3.97 -0.57
CA THR A 193 14.61 -3.81 0.40
C THR A 193 14.50 -2.45 1.08
N VAL A 194 14.35 -2.44 2.40
CA VAL A 194 14.44 -1.22 3.21
C VAL A 194 15.91 -0.85 3.37
N PRO A 195 16.35 0.36 2.96
CA PRO A 195 17.73 0.79 3.16
C PRO A 195 18.06 0.83 4.66
N GLY A 196 19.08 0.08 5.08
CA GLY A 196 19.56 0.03 6.47
C GLY A 196 18.98 -1.11 7.33
N GLY A 197 18.10 -1.95 6.78
CA GLY A 197 17.76 -3.23 7.40
C GLY A 197 18.83 -4.25 7.07
N ALA A 198 19.50 -4.81 8.09
CA ALA A 198 20.38 -5.95 7.88
C ALA A 198 19.59 -7.05 7.15
N ALA A 199 20.06 -7.45 5.98
CA ALA A 199 19.62 -8.68 5.34
C ALA A 199 20.12 -9.83 6.22
N GLU A 200 19.38 -10.18 7.26
CA GLU A 200 19.59 -11.46 7.93
C GLU A 200 19.02 -12.55 7.01
N GLY A 201 19.95 -13.37 6.51
CA GLY A 201 19.70 -14.38 5.51
C GLY A 201 18.69 -15.42 6.00
N SER A 202 17.90 -15.90 5.05
CA SER A 202 17.09 -17.10 5.19
C SER A 202 17.97 -18.30 5.58
N PHE A 203 17.54 -19.03 6.61
CA PHE A 203 17.87 -20.44 6.80
C PHE A 203 16.77 -21.29 6.16
#